data_AF-A0A1Z1XAP7-F1
#
_entry.id   AF-A0A1Z1XAP7-F1
#
_cell.length_a   1.000
_cell.length_b   1.000
_cell.length_c   1.000
_cell.angle_alpha   90.00
_cell.angle_beta   90.00
_cell.angle_gamma   90.00
#
_symmetry.space_group_name_H-M   'P 1'
#
loop_
_entity.id
_entity.type
_entity.pdbx_description
1 polymer ?
#
loop_
_entity_poly.entity_id
_entity_poly.type
_entity_poly.pdbx_seq_one_letter_code
_entity_poly.pdbx_strand_id
1 'polypeptide(L)'
;MRYYLINILIVLIYNKIMGKNKGARIIITLECLCRNSTNTTKRSSGISRYTTSKNRRNTPDRLQLKKFCSQCNKHTIFKEIK
;
A
#
# COMPACT_ATOMS: atom_id res chain seq x y z
N MET A 1 -43.21 10.82 23.62
CA MET A 1 -42.55 11.62 22.55
C MET A 1 -41.06 11.84 22.76
N ARG A 2 -40.60 12.28 23.94
CA ARG A 2 -39.19 12.63 24.21
C ARG A 2 -38.22 11.42 24.13
N TYR A 3 -38.65 10.24 24.60
CA TYR A 3 -37.90 8.98 24.46
C TYR A 3 -37.73 8.50 23.02
N TYR A 4 -38.69 8.82 22.15
CA TYR A 4 -38.64 8.44 20.74
C TYR A 4 -37.58 9.25 19.98
N LEU A 5 -37.49 10.56 20.26
CA LEU A 5 -36.43 11.42 19.72
C LEU A 5 -35.02 10.99 20.16
N ILE A 6 -34.87 10.58 21.43
CA ILE A 6 -33.58 10.13 21.97
C ILE A 6 -33.10 8.85 21.26
N ASN A 7 -34.01 7.88 21.05
CA ASN A 7 -33.69 6.65 20.33
C ASN A 7 -33.31 6.91 18.85
N ILE A 8 -34.03 7.81 18.17
CA ILE A 8 -33.71 8.21 16.79
C ILE A 8 -32.31 8.83 16.71
N LEU A 9 -31.96 9.71 17.65
CA LEU A 9 -30.65 10.36 17.68
C LEU A 9 -29.52 9.34 17.90
N ILE A 10 -29.71 8.37 18.81
CA ILE A 10 -28.75 7.29 19.08
C ILE A 10 -28.53 6.43 17.83
N VAL A 11 -29.59 6.06 17.12
CA VAL A 11 -29.51 5.28 15.87
C VAL A 11 -28.76 6.06 14.78
N LEU A 12 -29.03 7.36 14.63
CA LEU A 12 -28.33 8.20 13.64
C LEU A 12 -26.84 8.37 13.96
N ILE A 13 -26.47 8.48 15.24
CA ILE A 13 -25.07 8.55 15.68
C ILE A 13 -24.36 7.22 15.43
N TYR A 14 -24.99 6.08 15.76
CA TYR A 14 -24.41 4.75 15.56
C TYR A 14 -24.12 4.47 14.07
N ASN A 15 -25.05 4.82 13.19
CA ASN A 15 -24.87 4.66 11.74
C ASN A 15 -23.76 5.55 11.17
N LYS A 16 -23.55 6.75 11.72
CA LYS A 16 -22.49 7.68 11.29
C LYS A 16 -21.08 7.19 11.65
N ILE A 17 -20.91 6.44 12.74
CA ILE A 17 -19.60 5.95 13.21
C ILE A 17 -19.12 4.75 12.37
N MET A 18 -20.03 3.93 11.85
CA MET A 18 -19.71 2.72 11.07
C MET A 18 -19.25 3.00 9.63
N GLY A 19 -19.43 4.22 9.14
CA GLY A 19 -19.02 4.68 7.81
C GLY A 19 -17.59 5.23 7.72
N LYS A 20 -16.61 4.70 8.48
CA LYS A 20 -15.20 5.12 8.33
C LYS A 20 -14.68 4.67 6.96
N ASN A 21 -14.55 5.63 6.04
CA ASN A 21 -14.04 5.45 4.66
C ASN A 21 -12.78 4.56 4.59
N LYS A 22 -12.96 3.29 4.21
CA LYS A 22 -11.91 2.27 3.98
C LYS A 22 -11.11 2.51 2.68
N GLY A 23 -10.88 3.77 2.30
CA GLY A 23 -10.31 4.15 1.00
C GLY A 23 -8.96 4.87 1.07
N ALA A 24 -8.42 5.11 2.27
CA ALA A 24 -7.16 5.84 2.43
C ALA A 24 -5.93 4.93 2.27
N ARG A 25 -5.99 3.69 2.77
CA ARG A 25 -4.88 2.73 2.71
C ARG A 25 -5.05 1.81 1.50
N ILE A 26 -4.08 1.81 0.60
CA ILE A 26 -4.05 0.99 -0.61
C ILE A 26 -2.90 -0.01 -0.55
N ILE A 27 -3.09 -1.20 -1.11
CA ILE A 27 -2.04 -2.19 -1.30
C ILE A 27 -1.32 -1.86 -2.61
N ILE A 28 0.00 -1.76 -2.55
CA ILE A 28 0.87 -1.49 -3.68
C ILE A 28 1.91 -2.59 -3.84
N THR A 29 2.38 -2.74 -5.07
CA THR A 29 3.46 -3.67 -5.42
C THR A 29 4.71 -2.88 -5.77
N LEU A 30 5.79 -3.16 -5.05
CA LEU A 30 7.13 -2.63 -5.31
C LEU A 30 7.94 -3.66 -6.09
N GLU A 31 8.57 -3.24 -7.19
CA GLU A 31 9.35 -4.09 -8.07
C GLU A 31 10.80 -3.62 -8.17
N CYS A 32 11.71 -4.58 -8.16
CA CYS A 32 13.12 -4.32 -8.38
C CYS A 32 13.37 -3.88 -9.83
N LEU A 33 14.20 -2.85 -10.01
CA LEU A 33 14.62 -2.36 -11.32
C LEU A 33 15.56 -3.29 -12.10
N CYS A 34 15.88 -4.47 -11.56
CA CYS A 34 16.79 -5.41 -12.20
C CYS A 34 16.22 -6.11 -13.45
N ARG A 35 15.11 -5.62 -14.03
CA ARG A 35 14.36 -6.26 -15.14
C ARG A 35 15.25 -6.72 -16.30
N ASN A 36 16.18 -5.88 -16.77
CA ASN A 36 17.00 -6.18 -17.95
C ASN A 36 18.45 -5.62 -17.87
N SER A 37 19.03 -5.51 -16.67
CA SER A 37 20.43 -5.09 -16.60
C SER A 37 21.33 -6.24 -17.06
N THR A 38 21.86 -6.12 -18.28
CA THR A 38 22.99 -6.92 -18.80
C THR A 38 24.26 -6.72 -17.95
N ASN A 39 24.36 -5.60 -17.22
CA ASN A 39 25.49 -5.21 -16.38
C ASN A 39 25.31 -5.49 -14.88
N THR A 40 24.22 -6.13 -14.45
CA THR A 40 24.06 -6.55 -13.05
C THR A 40 24.20 -8.06 -12.99
N THR A 41 25.22 -8.55 -12.28
CA THR A 41 25.40 -9.96 -11.94
C THR A 41 24.16 -10.47 -11.19
N LYS A 42 23.21 -11.05 -11.93
CA LYS A 42 22.02 -11.69 -11.35
C LYS A 42 22.40 -13.09 -10.91
N ARG A 43 22.02 -13.45 -9.68
CA ARG A 43 22.21 -14.81 -9.15
C ARG A 43 21.21 -15.79 -9.77
N SER A 44 20.01 -15.32 -10.11
CA SER A 44 18.93 -16.13 -10.64
C SER A 44 18.05 -15.35 -11.60
N SER A 45 17.36 -16.07 -12.48
CA SER A 45 16.39 -15.50 -13.41
C SER A 45 15.10 -15.09 -12.68
N GLY A 46 14.60 -13.90 -12.98
CA GLY A 46 13.35 -13.39 -12.40
C GLY A 46 13.45 -11.95 -11.87
N ILE A 47 12.33 -11.49 -11.28
CA ILE A 47 12.20 -10.15 -10.72
C ILE A 47 11.63 -10.27 -9.30
N SER A 48 12.31 -9.65 -8.34
CA SER A 48 11.84 -9.59 -6.95
C SER A 48 10.73 -8.53 -6.81
N ARG A 49 9.63 -8.91 -6.14
CA ARG A 49 8.50 -8.03 -5.83
C ARG A 49 8.13 -8.09 -4.36
N TYR A 50 7.66 -6.97 -3.84
CA TYR A 50 7.11 -6.84 -2.49
C TYR A 50 5.70 -6.29 -2.53
N THR A 51 4.82 -6.85 -1.70
CA THR A 51 3.49 -6.31 -1.44
C THR A 51 3.54 -5.50 -0.17
N THR A 52 3.18 -4.22 -0.25
CA THR A 52 3.13 -3.32 0.92
C THR A 52 1.85 -2.50 0.88
N SER A 53 1.56 -1.76 1.95
CA SER A 53 0.42 -0.85 1.96
C SER A 53 0.89 0.57 2.23
N LYS A 54 0.36 1.53 1.46
CA LYS A 54 0.60 2.96 1.66
C LYS A 54 -0.71 3.70 1.89
N ASN A 55 -0.62 4.85 2.56
CA ASN A 55 -1.77 5.74 2.71
C ASN A 55 -1.75 6.77 1.58
N ARG A 56 -2.70 6.66 0.64
CA ARG A 56 -2.81 7.53 -0.53
C ARG A 56 -3.00 9.01 -0.17
N ARG A 57 -3.56 9.31 1.01
CA ARG A 57 -3.74 10.70 1.47
C ARG A 57 -2.44 11.36 1.92
N ASN A 58 -1.55 10.59 2.55
CA ASN A 58 -0.30 11.12 3.09
C ASN A 58 0.82 11.05 2.04
N THR A 59 0.80 10.02 1.19
CA THR A 59 1.80 9.78 0.14
C THR A 59 1.08 9.51 -1.19
N PRO A 60 0.66 10.55 -1.91
CA PRO A 60 -0.01 10.40 -3.20
C PRO A 60 0.95 9.89 -4.28
N ASP A 61 2.24 10.25 -4.19
CA ASP A 61 3.26 9.93 -5.20
C ASP A 61 3.66 8.45 -5.23
N ARG A 62 4.33 8.06 -6.32
CA ARG A 62 4.90 6.72 -6.50
C ARG A 62 6.03 6.48 -5.52
N LEU A 63 5.94 5.38 -4.77
CA LEU A 63 6.93 5.08 -3.74
C LEU A 63 8.19 4.44 -4.34
N GLN A 64 9.36 4.88 -3.85
CA GLN A 64 10.66 4.27 -4.15
C GLN A 64 11.37 3.95 -2.84
N LEU A 65 11.68 2.68 -2.60
CA LEU A 65 12.33 2.24 -1.37
C LEU A 65 13.57 1.40 -1.67
N LYS A 66 14.61 1.56 -0.84
CA LYS A 66 15.74 0.62 -0.83
C LYS A 66 15.32 -0.64 -0.08
N LYS A 67 15.28 -1.76 -0.78
CA LYS A 67 14.95 -3.09 -0.23
C LYS A 67 15.97 -4.10 -0.73
N PHE A 68 16.11 -5.21 -0.02
CA PHE A 68 16.94 -6.31 -0.46
C PHE A 68 16.32 -6.97 -1.71
N CYS A 69 17.14 -7.35 -2.68
CA CYS A 69 16.70 -8.13 -3.82
C CYS A 69 17.37 -9.51 -3.77
N SER A 70 16.59 -10.57 -3.60
CA SER A 70 17.10 -11.95 -3.60
C SER A 70 17.78 -12.34 -4.90
N GLN A 71 17.31 -11.79 -6.03
CA GLN A 71 17.85 -12.10 -7.36
C GLN A 71 19.20 -11.43 -7.62
N CYS A 72 19.43 -10.24 -7.03
CA CYS A 72 20.68 -9.50 -7.19
C CYS A 72 21.64 -9.65 -5.99
N ASN A 73 21.19 -10.31 -4.92
CA ASN A 73 21.87 -10.45 -3.63
C ASN A 73 22.40 -9.11 -3.05
N LYS A 74 21.68 -8.01 -3.32
CA LYS A 74 22.06 -6.66 -2.86
C LYS A 74 20.82 -5.81 -2.59
N HIS A 75 21.00 -4.74 -1.82
CA HIS A 75 19.96 -3.74 -1.65
C HIS A 75 19.87 -2.86 -2.90
N THR A 76 18.71 -2.86 -3.52
CA THR A 76 18.42 -2.09 -4.72
C THR A 76 17.23 -1.17 -4.47
N ILE A 77 17.03 -0.22 -5.37
CA ILE A 77 15.85 0.64 -5.37
C ILE A 77 14.71 -0.14 -6.02
N PHE A 78 13.61 -0.28 -5.28
CA PHE A 78 12.36 -0.85 -5.76
C PHE A 78 11.39 0.30 -6.06
N LYS A 79 10.71 0.23 -7.20
CA LYS A 79 9.70 1.22 -7.61
C LYS A 79 8.30 0.60 -7.61
N GLU A 80 7.31 1.40 -7.26
CA GLU A 80 5.90 1.04 -7.39
C GLU A 80 5.50 0.84 -8.86
N ILE A 81 4.87 -0.30 -9.20
CA ILE A 81 4.46 -0.61 -10.58
C ILE A 81 3.03 -0.17 -10.87
N LYS A 82 2.10 -0.45 -9.95
CA LYS A 82 0.65 -0.33 -10.17
C LYS A 82 0.11 0.87 -9.45
#